data_AF-A0A6F8V5P6-F1
#
_entry.id   AF-A0A6F8V5P6-F1
#
_cell.length_a   1.000
_cell.length_b   1.000
_cell.length_c   1.000
_cell.angle_alpha   90.00
_cell.angle_beta   90.00
_cell.angle_gamma   90.00
#
_symmetry.space_group_name_H-M   'P 1'
#
loop_
_entity.id
_entity.type
_entity.pdbx_description
1 polymer ?
#
loop_
_entity_poly.entity_id
_entity_poly.type
_entity_poly.pdbx_seq_one_letter_code
_entity_poly.pdbx_strand_id
1 'polypeptide(L)'
;MSLLNPRDLIDDDEAFLPAIESAWAKIVGFDAVFPNSDLTGHSRRVARSAMAIARQVGFSQRDVFELGAACLMHDLGKLDVGTSILNKPGILTDIERAEMRRHAHYGFLALRGIPDLPAVFTLVARFHHESFDGKGYEGLQGDAIPAAARIVQIADVHDALCSRRVYKPGEPEGKIICAMIRPSRSGLGRAQFDPNFLRLFAKLRLADPDFAATAPERAEIEAFVATEPGLDQVYAQRDVATHELPDVADAAPSLRP
;
A
#
# COMPACT_ATOMS: atom_id res chain seq x y z
N MET A 1 -27.36 -0.36 -6.26
CA MET A 1 -26.11 0.03 -6.94
C MET A 1 -25.37 -1.25 -7.28
N SER A 2 -25.25 -1.62 -8.56
CA SER A 2 -24.57 -2.86 -8.97
C SER A 2 -23.08 -2.70 -8.68
N LEU A 3 -22.49 -3.62 -7.93
CA LEU A 3 -21.03 -3.73 -7.81
C LEU A 3 -20.48 -3.88 -9.23
N LEU A 4 -19.45 -3.09 -9.58
CA LEU A 4 -18.77 -3.23 -10.87
C LEU A 4 -18.18 -4.64 -10.97
N ASN A 5 -18.13 -5.19 -12.19
CA ASN A 5 -17.50 -6.48 -12.42
C ASN A 5 -16.00 -6.32 -12.10
N PRO A 6 -15.42 -7.13 -11.18
CA PRO A 6 -14.00 -7.02 -10.80
C PRO A 6 -13.02 -7.03 -11.97
N ARG A 7 -13.37 -7.68 -13.10
CA ARG A 7 -12.52 -7.69 -14.31
C ARG A 7 -12.41 -6.33 -14.97
N ASP A 8 -13.52 -5.60 -15.04
CA ASP A 8 -13.58 -4.30 -15.73
C ASP A 8 -12.79 -3.22 -14.94
N LEU A 9 -12.47 -3.47 -13.67
CA LEU A 9 -11.72 -2.55 -12.81
C LEU A 9 -10.20 -2.66 -12.94
N ILE A 10 -9.70 -3.77 -13.51
CA ILE A 10 -8.28 -4.05 -13.72
C ILE A 10 -7.81 -3.48 -15.07
N ASP A 11 -8.70 -3.45 -16.08
CA ASP A 11 -8.38 -3.04 -17.45
C ASP A 11 -8.39 -1.51 -17.68
N ASP A 12 -9.09 -0.73 -16.84
CA ASP A 12 -9.18 0.74 -16.96
C ASP A 12 -7.85 1.49 -16.62
N ASP A 13 -6.82 0.78 -16.13
CA ASP A 13 -5.54 1.38 -15.73
C ASP A 13 -4.62 1.72 -16.92
N GLU A 14 -4.90 1.19 -18.11
CA GLU A 14 -4.15 1.44 -19.36
C GLU A 14 -4.14 2.92 -19.77
N ALA A 15 -5.20 3.68 -19.46
CA ALA A 15 -5.28 5.11 -19.76
C ALA A 15 -4.71 6.00 -18.65
N PHE A 16 -4.83 5.57 -17.39
CA PHE A 16 -4.50 6.39 -16.22
C PHE A 16 -3.01 6.32 -15.84
N LEU A 17 -2.42 5.13 -15.82
CA LEU A 17 -1.03 4.98 -15.37
C LEU A 17 -0.02 5.70 -16.28
N PRO A 18 -0.11 5.63 -17.63
CA PRO A 18 0.80 6.37 -18.48
C PRO A 18 0.71 7.89 -18.29
N ALA A 19 -0.48 8.42 -17.98
CA ALA A 19 -0.69 9.84 -17.70
C ALA A 19 -0.02 10.26 -16.38
N ILE A 20 -0.17 9.45 -15.32
CA ILE A 20 0.47 9.67 -14.02
C ILE A 20 2.00 9.55 -14.16
N GLU A 21 2.50 8.54 -14.87
CA GLU A 21 3.92 8.34 -15.12
C GLU A 21 4.53 9.49 -15.93
N SER A 22 3.82 10.00 -16.94
CA SER A 22 4.26 11.17 -17.71
C SER A 22 4.38 12.43 -16.85
N ALA A 23 3.47 12.60 -15.88
CA ALA A 23 3.57 13.68 -14.90
C ALA A 23 4.74 13.47 -13.93
N TRP A 24 4.93 12.23 -13.46
CA TRP A 24 5.99 11.88 -12.50
C TRP A 24 7.40 11.96 -13.08
N ALA A 25 7.62 11.46 -14.30
CA ALA A 25 8.91 11.50 -14.99
C ALA A 25 9.41 12.94 -15.23
N LYS A 26 8.50 13.92 -15.26
CA LYS A 26 8.84 15.36 -15.35
C LYS A 26 9.27 15.95 -14.00
N ILE A 27 8.87 15.33 -12.89
CA ILE A 27 9.11 15.81 -11.52
C ILE A 27 10.36 15.15 -10.93
N VAL A 28 10.63 13.87 -11.23
CA VAL A 28 11.76 13.13 -10.65
C VAL A 28 12.41 12.20 -11.69
N GLY A 29 13.72 12.34 -11.90
CA GLY A 29 14.55 11.39 -12.68
C GLY A 29 14.90 10.13 -11.87
N PHE A 30 13.92 9.53 -11.20
CA PHE A 30 14.11 8.52 -10.14
C PHE A 30 14.75 7.21 -10.62
N ASP A 31 14.47 6.78 -11.86
CA ASP A 31 15.13 5.61 -12.48
C ASP A 31 16.65 5.79 -12.62
N ALA A 32 17.12 7.04 -12.75
CA ALA A 32 18.55 7.35 -12.77
C ALA A 32 19.20 7.27 -11.38
N VAL A 33 18.41 7.41 -10.30
CA VAL A 33 18.88 7.38 -8.91
C VAL A 33 18.93 5.96 -8.35
N PHE A 34 18.04 5.07 -8.80
CA PHE A 34 17.97 3.66 -8.36
C PHE A 34 17.98 2.65 -9.52
N PRO A 35 19.08 2.57 -10.30
CA PRO A 35 19.14 1.82 -11.55
C PRO A 35 19.00 0.29 -11.42
N ASN A 36 18.97 -0.26 -10.20
CA ASN A 36 18.85 -1.70 -9.90
C ASN A 36 17.60 -2.06 -9.10
N SER A 37 16.63 -1.16 -9.01
CA SER A 37 15.39 -1.36 -8.27
C SER A 37 14.22 -1.56 -9.23
N ASP A 38 13.39 -2.58 -9.02
CA ASP A 38 12.08 -2.68 -9.67
C ASP A 38 11.09 -1.66 -9.04
N LEU A 39 11.56 -0.51 -8.56
CA LEU A 39 10.75 0.46 -7.82
C LEU A 39 9.65 1.04 -8.69
N THR A 40 9.90 1.23 -10.00
CA THR A 40 8.87 1.66 -10.95
C THR A 40 7.85 0.57 -11.27
N GLY A 41 8.26 -0.69 -11.42
CA GLY A 41 7.33 -1.81 -11.60
C GLY A 41 6.50 -2.07 -10.34
N HIS A 42 7.14 -2.08 -9.18
CA HIS A 42 6.51 -2.20 -7.87
C HIS A 42 5.46 -1.12 -7.64
N SER A 43 5.84 0.16 -7.75
CA SER A 43 4.93 1.27 -7.49
C SER A 43 3.71 1.25 -8.43
N ARG A 44 3.89 0.82 -9.69
CA ARG A 44 2.78 0.61 -10.64
C ARG A 44 1.84 -0.51 -10.19
N ARG A 45 2.38 -1.67 -9.79
CA ARG A 45 1.57 -2.80 -9.31
C ARG A 45 0.82 -2.48 -8.01
N VAL A 46 1.46 -1.71 -7.11
CA VAL A 46 0.83 -1.14 -5.92
C VAL A 46 -0.29 -0.18 -6.31
N ALA A 47 -0.05 0.76 -7.24
CA ALA A 47 -1.06 1.70 -7.73
C ALA A 47 -2.28 0.97 -8.32
N ARG A 48 -2.08 0.00 -9.23
CA ARG A 48 -3.17 -0.82 -9.82
C ARG A 48 -4.02 -1.48 -8.75
N SER A 49 -3.37 -2.17 -7.81
CA SER A 49 -4.07 -2.88 -6.74
C SER A 49 -4.85 -1.94 -5.84
N ALA A 50 -4.25 -0.81 -5.45
CA ALA A 50 -4.89 0.20 -4.61
C ALA A 50 -6.09 0.87 -5.32
N MET A 51 -5.95 1.20 -6.61
CA MET A 51 -7.02 1.78 -7.43
C MET A 51 -8.18 0.81 -7.60
N ALA A 52 -7.92 -0.49 -7.82
CA ALA A 52 -8.96 -1.50 -7.92
C ALA A 52 -9.78 -1.64 -6.62
N ILE A 53 -9.12 -1.62 -5.46
CA ILE A 53 -9.79 -1.60 -4.15
C ILE A 53 -10.63 -0.33 -4.01
N ALA A 54 -10.04 0.85 -4.28
CA ALA A 54 -10.69 2.15 -4.15
C ALA A 54 -11.96 2.28 -5.01
N ARG A 55 -11.91 1.85 -6.28
CA ARG A 55 -13.08 1.83 -7.16
C ARG A 55 -14.20 0.95 -6.59
N GLN A 56 -13.84 -0.23 -6.10
CA GLN A 56 -14.81 -1.19 -5.61
C GLN A 56 -15.47 -0.76 -4.29
N VAL A 57 -14.81 0.08 -3.49
CA VAL A 57 -15.41 0.73 -2.32
C VAL A 57 -16.08 2.07 -2.64
N GLY A 58 -16.24 2.44 -3.92
CA GLY A 58 -17.06 3.57 -4.33
C GLY A 58 -16.37 4.93 -4.31
N PHE A 59 -15.04 4.99 -4.28
CA PHE A 59 -14.33 6.26 -4.40
C PHE A 59 -14.58 6.93 -5.76
N SER A 60 -14.54 8.26 -5.80
CA SER A 60 -14.73 9.00 -7.05
C SER A 60 -13.59 8.71 -8.04
N GLN A 61 -13.82 8.94 -9.33
CA GLN A 61 -12.75 8.76 -10.33
C GLN A 61 -11.53 9.65 -10.04
N ARG A 62 -11.76 10.87 -9.52
CA ARG A 62 -10.71 11.79 -9.11
C ARG A 62 -9.91 11.23 -7.94
N ASP A 63 -10.61 10.76 -6.92
CA ASP A 63 -10.02 10.13 -5.74
C ASP A 63 -9.16 8.91 -6.08
N VAL A 64 -9.67 8.04 -6.95
CA VAL A 64 -8.94 6.87 -7.47
C VAL A 64 -7.68 7.30 -8.21
N PHE A 65 -7.76 8.35 -9.04
CA PHE A 65 -6.63 8.90 -9.75
C PHE A 65 -5.56 9.46 -8.81
N GLU A 66 -5.98 10.28 -7.84
CA GLU A 66 -5.08 10.89 -6.84
C GLU A 66 -4.42 9.82 -5.96
N LEU A 67 -5.15 8.76 -5.57
CA LEU A 67 -4.59 7.61 -4.86
C LEU A 67 -3.55 6.87 -5.68
N GLY A 68 -3.84 6.57 -6.95
CA GLY A 68 -2.89 5.93 -7.86
C GLY A 68 -1.60 6.73 -8.01
N ALA A 69 -1.73 8.05 -8.13
CA ALA A 69 -0.58 8.96 -8.18
C ALA A 69 0.20 9.00 -6.86
N ALA A 70 -0.49 9.00 -5.72
CA ALA A 70 0.15 8.91 -4.41
C ALA A 70 0.92 7.60 -4.21
N CYS A 71 0.42 6.47 -4.74
CA CYS A 71 1.15 5.20 -4.72
C CYS A 71 2.50 5.28 -5.44
N LEU A 72 2.64 6.08 -6.50
CA LEU A 72 3.93 6.25 -7.17
C LEU A 72 4.97 7.01 -6.33
N MET A 73 4.53 7.71 -5.29
CA MET A 73 5.37 8.55 -4.44
C MET A 73 5.44 8.06 -2.99
N HIS A 74 4.78 6.95 -2.65
CA HIS A 74 4.69 6.47 -1.27
C HIS A 74 6.08 6.26 -0.63
N ASP A 75 7.04 5.84 -1.46
CA ASP A 75 8.41 5.52 -1.09
C ASP A 75 9.43 6.63 -1.41
N LEU A 76 8.98 7.84 -1.80
CA LEU A 76 9.84 8.95 -2.24
C LEU A 76 10.94 9.28 -1.22
N GLY A 77 10.62 9.20 0.07
CA GLY A 77 11.58 9.50 1.14
C GLY A 77 12.75 8.53 1.25
N LYS A 78 12.78 7.42 0.50
CA LYS A 78 13.97 6.56 0.41
C LYS A 78 15.16 7.27 -0.22
N LEU A 79 14.94 8.37 -0.94
CA LEU A 79 16.00 9.26 -1.45
C LEU A 79 16.89 9.84 -0.34
N ASP A 80 16.31 10.06 0.84
CA ASP A 80 17.01 10.63 1.99
C ASP A 80 17.58 9.54 2.94
N VAL A 81 17.34 8.26 2.64
CA VAL A 81 17.94 7.15 3.38
C VAL A 81 19.34 6.86 2.80
N GLY A 82 20.34 6.78 3.67
CA GLY A 82 21.72 6.51 3.26
C GLY A 82 21.85 5.25 2.38
N THR A 83 22.57 5.37 1.27
CA THR A 83 22.70 4.31 0.25
C THR A 83 23.29 3.01 0.80
N SER A 84 24.12 3.07 1.84
CA SER A 84 24.68 1.92 2.54
C SER A 84 23.63 1.10 3.30
N ILE A 85 22.58 1.76 3.81
CA ILE A 85 21.44 1.12 4.49
C ILE A 85 20.48 0.59 3.43
N LEU A 86 20.16 1.41 2.43
CA LEU A 86 19.18 1.07 1.39
C LEU A 86 19.59 -0.14 0.56
N ASN A 87 20.89 -0.26 0.22
CA ASN A 87 21.41 -1.34 -0.60
C ASN A 87 22.13 -2.43 0.21
N LYS A 88 21.96 -2.45 1.54
CA LYS A 88 22.69 -3.39 2.40
C LYS A 88 22.33 -4.84 2.03
N PRO A 89 23.32 -5.68 1.66
CA PRO A 89 23.08 -7.10 1.49
C PRO A 89 22.92 -7.75 2.87
N GLY A 90 21.69 -8.11 3.24
CA GLY A 90 21.38 -8.87 4.47
C GLY A 90 20.44 -8.16 5.43
N ILE A 91 20.45 -8.58 6.70
CA ILE A 91 19.53 -8.07 7.72
C ILE A 91 20.05 -6.72 8.23
N LEU A 92 19.15 -5.73 8.29
CA LEU A 92 19.41 -4.44 8.93
C LEU A 92 19.56 -4.61 10.45
N THR A 93 20.52 -3.91 11.06
CA THR A 93 20.59 -3.74 12.51
C THR A 93 19.40 -2.92 13.00
N ASP A 94 19.16 -2.87 14.31
CA ASP A 94 18.02 -2.10 14.85
C ASP A 94 18.15 -0.59 14.57
N ILE A 95 19.37 -0.06 14.59
CA ILE A 95 19.65 1.34 14.23
C ILE A 95 19.39 1.57 12.74
N GLU A 96 19.89 0.70 11.88
CA GLU A 96 19.65 0.80 10.43
C GLU A 96 18.18 0.64 10.07
N ARG A 97 17.46 -0.22 10.80
CA ARG A 97 16.02 -0.41 10.65
C ARG A 97 15.27 0.84 11.10
N ALA A 98 15.66 1.45 12.22
CA ALA A 98 15.08 2.71 12.67
C ALA A 98 15.28 3.83 11.65
N GLU A 99 16.47 3.94 11.04
CA GLU A 99 16.72 4.89 9.96
C GLU A 99 15.90 4.58 8.71
N MET A 100 15.85 3.30 8.29
CA MET A 100 15.02 2.88 7.15
C MET A 100 13.55 3.27 7.35
N ARG A 101 13.00 3.14 8.56
CA ARG A 101 11.60 3.54 8.86
C ARG A 101 11.34 5.03 8.63
N ARG A 102 12.37 5.89 8.73
CA ARG A 102 12.22 7.35 8.56
C ARG A 102 11.88 7.76 7.13
N HIS A 103 12.01 6.89 6.12
CA HIS A 103 11.61 7.22 4.75
C HIS A 103 10.14 7.68 4.66
N ALA A 104 9.25 7.14 5.48
CA ALA A 104 7.85 7.56 5.51
C ALA A 104 7.73 9.04 5.94
N HIS A 105 8.50 9.42 6.97
CA HIS A 105 8.56 10.80 7.44
C HIS A 105 9.27 11.73 6.45
N TYR A 106 10.37 11.30 5.84
CA TYR A 106 11.07 12.07 4.80
C TYR A 106 10.17 12.33 3.58
N GLY A 107 9.43 11.31 3.14
CA GLY A 107 8.46 11.43 2.06
C GLY A 107 7.34 12.42 2.40
N PHE A 108 6.81 12.36 3.62
CA PHE A 108 5.85 13.34 4.13
C PHE A 108 6.41 14.78 4.09
N LEU A 109 7.62 15.01 4.60
CA LEU A 109 8.26 16.33 4.61
C LEU A 109 8.52 16.88 3.20
N ALA A 110 8.93 16.02 2.26
CA ALA A 110 9.13 16.40 0.88
C ALA A 110 7.80 16.80 0.20
N LEU A 111 6.76 15.99 0.38
CA LEU A 111 5.47 16.18 -0.30
C LEU A 111 4.66 17.34 0.29
N ARG A 112 4.72 17.57 1.61
CA ARG A 112 3.99 18.70 2.25
C ARG A 112 4.48 20.08 1.80
N GLY A 113 5.69 20.15 1.23
CA GLY A 113 6.26 21.39 0.71
C GLY A 113 5.73 21.79 -0.66
N ILE A 114 4.96 20.93 -1.34
CA ILE A 114 4.44 21.16 -2.69
C ILE A 114 3.08 21.87 -2.57
N PRO A 115 2.94 23.11 -3.08
CA PRO A 115 1.66 23.82 -3.08
C PRO A 115 0.58 23.06 -3.85
N ASP A 116 -0.66 23.11 -3.34
CA ASP A 116 -1.85 22.51 -3.94
C ASP A 116 -1.80 20.99 -4.15
N LEU A 117 -0.81 20.30 -3.57
CA LEU A 117 -0.74 18.84 -3.62
C LEU A 117 -1.89 18.22 -2.81
N PRO A 118 -2.67 17.29 -3.39
CA PRO A 118 -3.74 16.63 -2.66
C PRO A 118 -3.24 15.92 -1.40
N ALA A 119 -4.00 16.00 -0.32
CA ALA A 119 -3.60 15.48 0.99
C ALA A 119 -3.24 13.98 0.95
N VAL A 120 -3.88 13.19 0.08
CA VAL A 120 -3.61 11.75 -0.10
C VAL A 120 -2.13 11.44 -0.31
N PHE A 121 -1.38 12.28 -1.01
CA PHE A 121 0.06 12.07 -1.23
C PHE A 121 0.83 12.06 0.09
N THR A 122 0.58 13.06 0.93
CA THR A 122 1.21 13.17 2.25
C THR A 122 0.73 12.08 3.22
N LEU A 123 -0.56 11.73 3.17
CA LEU A 123 -1.15 10.69 4.02
C LEU A 123 -0.59 9.31 3.69
N VAL A 124 -0.50 8.97 2.40
CA VAL A 124 0.04 7.69 1.94
C VAL A 124 1.53 7.60 2.29
N ALA A 125 2.34 8.60 1.93
CA ALA A 125 3.77 8.57 2.23
C ALA A 125 4.06 8.40 3.73
N ARG A 126 3.28 9.08 4.59
CA ARG A 126 3.48 9.02 6.04
C ARG A 126 3.00 7.70 6.66
N PHE A 127 1.83 7.20 6.25
CA PHE A 127 1.10 6.19 7.02
C PHE A 127 0.94 4.83 6.34
N HIS A 128 1.47 4.60 5.13
CA HIS A 128 1.33 3.30 4.44
C HIS A 128 1.97 2.11 5.19
N HIS A 129 2.79 2.37 6.23
CA HIS A 129 3.34 1.36 7.13
C HIS A 129 2.63 1.25 8.48
N GLU A 130 1.50 1.95 8.70
CA GLU A 130 0.68 1.78 9.90
C GLU A 130 -0.06 0.46 9.90
N SER A 131 0.03 -0.29 10.99
CA SER A 131 -0.66 -1.58 11.16
C SER A 131 -2.03 -1.35 11.79
N PHE A 132 -3.08 -1.98 11.27
CA PHE A 132 -4.46 -1.81 11.77
C PHE A 132 -4.61 -2.13 13.27
N ASP A 133 -3.74 -2.98 13.83
CA ASP A 133 -3.66 -3.30 15.26
C ASP A 133 -2.82 -2.33 16.11
N GLY A 134 -2.34 -1.22 15.55
CA GLY A 134 -1.57 -0.20 16.27
C GLY A 134 -0.07 -0.50 16.42
N LYS A 135 0.45 -1.56 15.79
CA LYS A 135 1.88 -1.92 15.84
C LYS A 135 2.72 -1.32 14.70
N GLY A 136 2.18 -0.28 14.05
CA GLY A 136 2.78 0.45 12.94
C GLY A 136 3.97 1.33 13.35
N TYR A 137 4.35 2.28 12.49
CA TYR A 137 5.50 3.16 12.74
C TYR A 137 5.20 4.26 13.76
N GLU A 138 4.03 4.87 13.66
CA GLU A 138 3.50 5.92 14.55
C GLU A 138 2.42 5.39 15.50
N GLY A 139 1.94 4.16 15.30
CA GLY A 139 1.06 3.46 16.25
C GLY A 139 -0.40 3.87 16.15
N LEU A 140 -0.81 4.39 14.98
CA LEU A 140 -2.22 4.63 14.69
C LEU A 140 -2.94 3.29 14.59
N GLN A 141 -4.19 3.25 15.07
CA GLN A 141 -4.97 2.03 15.14
C GLN A 141 -6.32 2.18 14.45
N GLY A 142 -6.72 1.13 13.73
CA GLY A 142 -8.05 1.04 13.14
C GLY A 142 -8.36 2.21 12.21
N ASP A 143 -9.52 2.83 12.43
CA ASP A 143 -9.99 3.95 11.61
C ASP A 143 -9.20 5.25 11.76
N ALA A 144 -8.35 5.38 12.78
CA ALA A 144 -7.44 6.52 12.89
C ALA A 144 -6.38 6.54 11.78
N ILE A 145 -6.15 5.40 11.12
CA ILE A 145 -5.30 5.31 9.95
C ILE A 145 -6.12 5.78 8.72
N PRO A 146 -5.60 6.74 7.92
CA PRO A 146 -6.29 7.18 6.71
C PRO A 146 -6.66 6.01 5.80
N ALA A 147 -7.87 6.02 5.23
CA ALA A 147 -8.35 4.94 4.36
C ALA A 147 -7.39 4.67 3.19
N ALA A 148 -6.86 5.74 2.58
CA ALA A 148 -5.82 5.66 1.55
C ALA A 148 -4.62 4.82 1.99
N ALA A 149 -4.07 5.11 3.17
CA ALA A 149 -2.90 4.41 3.69
C ALA A 149 -3.18 2.94 4.00
N ARG A 150 -4.37 2.62 4.52
CA ARG A 150 -4.81 1.22 4.74
C ARG A 150 -4.92 0.43 3.44
N ILE A 151 -5.43 1.06 2.38
CA ILE A 151 -5.51 0.45 1.04
C ILE A 151 -4.10 0.22 0.48
N VAL A 152 -3.24 1.25 0.52
CA VAL A 152 -1.87 1.17 0.00
C VAL A 152 -1.05 0.15 0.76
N GLN A 153 -1.20 0.02 2.08
CA GLN A 153 -0.50 -0.98 2.86
C GLN A 153 -0.75 -2.41 2.36
N ILE A 154 -2.01 -2.75 2.08
CA ILE A 154 -2.37 -4.09 1.59
C ILE A 154 -1.69 -4.35 0.25
N ALA A 155 -1.76 -3.38 -0.66
CA ALA A 155 -1.15 -3.46 -1.99
C ALA A 155 0.38 -3.53 -1.94
N ASP A 156 1.02 -2.70 -1.12
CA ASP A 156 2.48 -2.66 -0.93
C ASP A 156 2.99 -3.97 -0.34
N VAL A 157 2.42 -4.42 0.80
CA VAL A 157 2.85 -5.67 1.46
C VAL A 157 2.68 -6.87 0.53
N HIS A 158 1.56 -6.94 -0.19
CA HIS A 158 1.35 -8.00 -1.17
C HIS A 158 2.42 -7.98 -2.27
N ASP A 159 2.59 -6.85 -2.95
CA ASP A 159 3.54 -6.75 -4.07
C ASP A 159 4.98 -6.97 -3.61
N ALA A 160 5.34 -6.43 -2.45
CA ALA A 160 6.65 -6.58 -1.81
C ALA A 160 7.05 -8.04 -1.58
N LEU A 161 6.08 -8.90 -1.28
CA LEU A 161 6.28 -10.33 -1.00
C LEU A 161 6.20 -11.19 -2.27
N CYS A 162 5.34 -10.82 -3.23
CA CYS A 162 5.20 -11.49 -4.52
C CYS A 162 6.40 -11.22 -5.43
N SER A 163 6.97 -10.02 -5.36
CA SER A 163 8.00 -9.57 -6.28
C SER A 163 9.38 -10.10 -5.91
N ARG A 164 10.15 -10.49 -6.93
CA ARG A 164 11.56 -10.84 -6.77
C ARG A 164 12.35 -9.59 -6.37
N ARG A 165 13.01 -9.64 -5.22
CA ARG A 165 13.97 -8.61 -4.79
C ARG A 165 15.39 -9.10 -5.05
N VAL A 166 16.34 -8.17 -5.10
CA VAL A 166 17.79 -8.46 -5.29
C VAL A 166 18.29 -9.57 -4.36
N TYR A 167 17.70 -9.68 -3.16
CA TYR A 167 18.13 -10.59 -2.10
C TYR A 167 17.17 -11.77 -1.82
N LYS A 168 16.01 -11.86 -2.49
CA LYS A 168 15.01 -12.91 -2.22
C LYS A 168 14.13 -13.21 -3.45
N PRO A 169 13.91 -14.49 -3.82
CA PRO A 169 12.88 -14.83 -4.79
C PRO A 169 11.49 -14.44 -4.25
N GLY A 170 10.59 -14.03 -5.14
CA GLY A 170 9.19 -13.80 -4.80
C GLY A 170 8.52 -15.09 -4.31
N GLU A 171 7.56 -14.96 -3.39
CA GLU A 171 6.76 -16.10 -2.92
C GLU A 171 5.49 -16.25 -3.79
N PRO A 172 4.92 -17.47 -3.91
CA PRO A 172 3.67 -17.67 -4.63
C PRO A 172 2.54 -16.81 -4.05
N GLU A 173 1.74 -16.24 -4.94
CA GLU A 173 0.70 -15.27 -4.59
C GLU A 173 -0.35 -15.84 -3.63
N GLY A 174 -0.92 -17.02 -3.95
CA GLY A 174 -1.88 -17.70 -3.08
C GLY A 174 -1.36 -17.91 -1.65
N LYS A 175 -0.07 -18.27 -1.50
CA LYS A 175 0.57 -18.45 -0.19
C LYS A 175 0.65 -17.15 0.59
N ILE A 176 0.94 -16.03 -0.07
CA ILE A 176 1.01 -14.71 0.58
C ILE A 176 -0.37 -14.27 1.04
N ILE A 177 -1.39 -14.38 0.20
CA ILE A 177 -2.75 -14.01 0.58
C ILE A 177 -3.22 -14.88 1.76
N CYS A 178 -2.99 -16.20 1.72
CA CYS A 178 -3.25 -17.08 2.87
C CYS A 178 -2.55 -16.60 4.14
N ALA A 179 -1.28 -16.18 4.07
CA ALA A 179 -0.56 -15.64 5.22
C ALA A 179 -1.16 -14.31 5.71
N MET A 180 -1.62 -13.44 4.81
CA MET A 180 -2.27 -12.17 5.15
C MET A 180 -3.63 -12.38 5.85
N ILE A 181 -4.42 -13.38 5.43
CA ILE A 181 -5.78 -13.62 5.99
C ILE A 181 -5.76 -14.47 7.28
N ARG A 182 -4.67 -15.19 7.56
CA ARG A 182 -4.54 -16.00 8.77
C ARG A 182 -4.24 -15.15 10.01
N PRO A 183 -4.74 -15.55 11.20
CA PRO A 183 -4.28 -14.98 12.45
C PRO A 183 -2.78 -15.26 12.65
N SER A 184 -2.03 -14.25 13.10
CA SER A 184 -0.65 -14.42 13.52
C SER A 184 -0.38 -13.69 14.83
N ARG A 185 0.48 -14.28 15.67
CA ARG A 185 0.96 -13.65 16.91
C ARG A 185 2.22 -12.81 16.69
N SER A 186 2.95 -13.06 15.60
CA SER A 186 4.17 -12.32 15.24
C SER A 186 4.38 -12.33 13.72
N GLY A 187 4.80 -11.19 13.18
CA GLY A 187 4.96 -11.04 11.72
C GLY A 187 3.63 -10.89 10.99
N LEU A 188 3.63 -11.20 9.69
CA LEU A 188 2.50 -11.05 8.76
C LEU A 188 1.26 -11.80 9.26
N GLY A 189 0.10 -11.14 9.22
CA GLY A 189 -1.16 -11.76 9.57
C GLY A 189 -2.32 -10.77 9.57
N ARG A 190 -3.52 -11.32 9.73
CA ARG A 190 -4.80 -10.61 9.53
C ARG A 190 -4.94 -9.32 10.33
N ALA A 191 -4.40 -9.28 11.55
CA ALA A 191 -4.51 -8.13 12.43
C ALA A 191 -3.80 -6.87 11.89
N GLN A 192 -2.88 -7.03 10.93
CA GLN A 192 -2.16 -5.89 10.35
C GLN A 192 -3.02 -5.07 9.40
N PHE A 193 -4.06 -5.67 8.82
CA PHE A 193 -4.79 -5.08 7.71
C PHE A 193 -6.20 -4.70 8.13
N ASP A 194 -6.73 -3.68 7.48
CA ASP A 194 -8.16 -3.40 7.54
C ASP A 194 -8.93 -4.65 7.05
N PRO A 195 -9.83 -5.22 7.87
CA PRO A 195 -10.52 -6.45 7.52
C PRO A 195 -11.38 -6.32 6.26
N ASN A 196 -11.93 -5.14 6.00
CA ASN A 196 -12.84 -4.89 4.87
C ASN A 196 -12.02 -4.79 3.59
N PHE A 197 -10.96 -3.98 3.60
CA PHE A 197 -10.09 -3.83 2.43
C PHE A 197 -9.33 -5.12 2.13
N LEU A 198 -8.89 -5.88 3.14
CA LEU A 198 -8.22 -7.16 2.93
C LEU A 198 -9.16 -8.20 2.30
N ARG A 199 -10.40 -8.29 2.80
CA ARG A 199 -11.43 -9.17 2.23
C ARG A 199 -11.71 -8.80 0.77
N LEU A 200 -11.87 -7.52 0.50
CA LEU A 200 -12.11 -7.03 -0.83
C LEU A 200 -10.91 -7.32 -1.77
N PHE A 201 -9.69 -7.05 -1.32
CA PHE A 201 -8.48 -7.38 -2.06
C PHE A 201 -8.45 -8.87 -2.44
N ALA A 202 -8.68 -9.76 -1.46
CA ALA A 202 -8.74 -11.21 -1.71
C ALA A 202 -9.82 -11.59 -2.74
N LYS A 203 -11.00 -10.94 -2.69
CA LYS A 203 -12.08 -11.13 -3.66
C LYS A 203 -11.68 -10.69 -5.07
N LEU A 204 -11.00 -9.55 -5.20
CA LEU A 204 -10.48 -9.07 -6.49
C LEU A 204 -9.44 -10.04 -7.06
N ARG A 205 -8.52 -10.54 -6.22
CA ARG A 205 -7.53 -11.54 -6.64
C ARG A 205 -8.18 -12.83 -7.11
N LEU A 206 -9.19 -13.36 -6.41
CA LEU A 206 -9.90 -14.57 -6.86
C LEU A 206 -10.59 -14.42 -8.23
N ALA A 207 -11.02 -13.20 -8.58
CA ALA A 207 -11.67 -12.90 -9.86
C ALA A 207 -10.70 -12.68 -11.02
N ASP A 208 -9.42 -12.40 -10.71
CA ASP A 208 -8.37 -12.23 -11.70
C ASP A 208 -8.03 -13.58 -12.35
N PRO A 209 -8.11 -13.71 -13.70
CA PRO A 209 -7.75 -14.93 -14.40
C PRO A 209 -6.28 -15.35 -14.22
N ASP A 210 -5.38 -14.40 -13.98
CA ASP A 210 -3.94 -14.64 -13.81
C ASP A 210 -3.57 -14.96 -12.36
N PHE A 211 -4.55 -15.00 -11.44
CA PHE A 211 -4.32 -15.31 -10.03
C PHE A 211 -3.81 -16.74 -9.84
N ALA A 212 -2.55 -16.82 -9.38
CA ALA A 212 -1.84 -18.07 -9.18
C ALA A 212 -1.96 -18.57 -7.73
N ALA A 213 -2.75 -19.62 -7.54
CA ALA A 213 -2.90 -20.31 -6.26
C ALA A 213 -3.15 -21.80 -6.47
N THR A 214 -2.68 -22.63 -5.54
CA THR A 214 -3.07 -24.04 -5.47
C THR A 214 -4.55 -24.18 -5.10
N ALA A 215 -5.15 -25.34 -5.38
CA ALA A 215 -6.56 -25.58 -5.04
C ALA A 215 -6.86 -25.41 -3.53
N PRO A 216 -6.01 -25.89 -2.58
CA PRO A 216 -6.21 -25.64 -1.16
C PRO A 216 -6.14 -24.16 -0.78
N GLU A 217 -5.17 -23.41 -1.32
CA GLU A 217 -5.04 -21.97 -1.06
C GLU A 217 -6.27 -21.21 -1.58
N ARG A 218 -6.71 -21.51 -2.81
CA ARG A 218 -7.91 -20.92 -3.40
C ARG A 218 -9.14 -21.16 -2.53
N ALA A 219 -9.35 -22.39 -2.07
CA ALA A 219 -10.49 -22.74 -1.20
C ALA A 219 -10.47 -21.98 0.15
N GLU A 220 -9.29 -21.79 0.73
CA GLU A 220 -9.13 -21.01 1.97
C GLU A 220 -9.46 -19.52 1.76
N ILE A 221 -8.98 -18.95 0.66
CA ILE A 221 -9.24 -17.54 0.31
C ILE A 221 -10.74 -17.35 0.00
N GLU A 222 -11.37 -18.28 -0.71
CA GLU A 222 -12.82 -18.28 -0.96
C GLU A 222 -13.62 -18.34 0.34
N ALA A 223 -13.22 -19.21 1.28
CA ALA A 223 -13.85 -19.30 2.59
C ALA A 223 -13.71 -17.99 3.39
N PHE A 224 -12.55 -17.33 3.32
CA PHE A 224 -12.35 -16.02 3.93
C PHE A 224 -13.22 -14.94 3.28
N VAL A 225 -13.29 -14.88 1.95
CA VAL A 225 -14.14 -13.91 1.23
C VAL A 225 -15.63 -14.15 1.51
N ALA A 226 -16.04 -15.39 1.77
CA ALA A 226 -17.41 -15.71 2.17
C ALA A 226 -17.78 -15.19 3.57
N THR A 227 -16.80 -14.78 4.39
CA THR A 227 -17.09 -14.16 5.69
C THR A 227 -17.72 -12.76 5.51
N GLU A 228 -18.74 -12.46 6.31
CA GLU A 228 -19.37 -11.13 6.49
C GLU A 228 -19.46 -10.21 5.24
N PRO A 229 -20.37 -10.48 4.29
CA PRO A 229 -20.48 -9.75 3.02
C PRO A 229 -20.95 -8.28 3.12
N GLY A 230 -21.36 -7.80 4.28
CA GLY A 230 -21.86 -6.43 4.49
C GLY A 230 -20.77 -5.36 4.63
N LEU A 231 -19.51 -5.77 4.79
CA LEU A 231 -18.39 -4.86 5.07
C LEU A 231 -17.98 -3.98 3.87
N ASP A 232 -18.30 -4.42 2.64
CA ASP A 232 -17.98 -3.70 1.40
C ASP A 232 -18.71 -2.35 1.28
N GLN A 233 -19.79 -2.15 2.04
CA GLN A 233 -20.64 -0.95 1.97
C GLN A 233 -20.23 0.17 2.95
N VAL A 234 -19.39 -0.13 3.96
CA VAL A 234 -19.03 0.82 5.02
C VAL A 234 -18.22 2.00 4.49
N TYR A 235 -17.53 1.82 3.37
CA TYR A 235 -16.66 2.83 2.75
C TYR A 235 -17.25 3.53 1.52
N ALA A 236 -18.44 3.11 1.05
CA ALA A 236 -19.10 3.62 -0.16
C ALA A 236 -19.48 5.11 -0.14
N GLN A 237 -19.18 5.83 0.95
CA GLN A 237 -19.53 7.23 1.18
C GLN A 237 -18.41 8.06 1.81
N ARG A 238 -17.16 7.58 1.81
CA ARG A 238 -16.01 8.31 2.39
C ARG A 238 -15.01 8.71 1.29
N ASP A 239 -14.52 9.95 1.32
CA ASP A 239 -13.46 10.39 0.41
C ASP A 239 -12.09 9.80 0.81
N VAL A 240 -11.16 9.68 -0.14
CA VAL A 240 -9.80 9.15 0.09
C VAL A 240 -9.05 9.96 1.15
N ALA A 241 -9.35 11.25 1.23
CA ALA A 241 -8.72 12.21 2.13
C ALA A 241 -9.42 12.36 3.49
N THR A 242 -10.51 11.62 3.78
CA THR A 242 -11.19 11.75 5.08
C THR A 242 -10.36 11.10 6.18
N HIS A 243 -9.42 11.86 6.72
CA HIS A 243 -9.17 12.09 8.13
C HIS A 243 -8.33 13.38 8.16
N GLU A 244 -8.83 14.42 8.83
CA GLU A 244 -7.94 15.50 9.27
C GLU A 244 -6.73 14.84 9.94
N LEU A 245 -5.53 15.19 9.48
CA LEU A 245 -4.30 14.70 10.09
C LEU A 245 -4.45 14.89 11.60
N PRO A 246 -4.37 13.82 12.43
CA PRO A 246 -4.23 14.06 13.85
C PRO A 246 -3.05 15.01 14.00
N ASP A 247 -3.22 16.05 14.81
CA ASP A 247 -2.15 16.97 15.21
C ASP A 247 -1.16 16.19 16.09
N VAL A 248 -0.48 15.22 15.48
CA VAL A 248 0.70 14.60 16.03
C VAL A 248 1.75 15.66 15.83
N ALA A 249 1.86 16.55 16.82
CA ALA A 249 2.96 17.49 16.95
C ALA A 249 4.26 16.79 16.52
N ASP A 250 5.18 17.55 15.90
CA ASP A 250 6.53 17.13 15.48
C ASP A 250 7.40 16.66 16.68
N ALA A 251 6.88 15.76 17.51
CA ALA A 251 7.61 15.02 18.50
C ALA A 251 8.45 14.03 17.72
N ALA A 252 9.74 14.35 17.61
CA ALA A 252 10.77 13.40 17.23
C ALA A 252 10.44 12.03 17.85
N PRO A 253 10.50 10.93 17.08
CA PRO A 253 10.11 9.61 17.57
C PRO A 253 10.86 9.38 18.87
N SER A 254 10.13 9.24 19.98
CA SER A 254 10.76 8.96 21.26
C SER A 254 11.41 7.60 21.08
N LEU A 255 12.74 7.59 20.95
CA LEU A 255 13.56 6.41 21.11
C LEU A 255 13.33 5.95 22.54
N ARG A 256 12.29 5.12 22.76
CA ARG A 256 12.21 4.37 24.00
C ARG A 256 13.26 3.26 23.90
N PRO A 257 14.10 3.12 24.94
CA PRO A 257 15.20 2.17 24.99
C PRO A 257 14.73 0.72 24.93
#